data_AF-A0A8C4REX0-F1
#
_entry.id   AF-A0A8C4REX0-F1
#
_cell.length_a   1.000
_cell.length_b   1.000
_cell.length_c   1.000
_cell.angle_alpha   90.00
_cell.angle_beta   90.00
_cell.angle_gamma   90.00
#
_symmetry.space_group_name_H-M   'P 1'
#
loop_
_entity.id
_entity.type
_entity.pdbx_description
1 polymer ?
#
loop_
_entity_poly.entity_id
_entity_poly.type
_entity_poly.pdbx_seq_one_letter_code
_entity_poly.pdbx_strand_id
1 'polypeptide(L)'
;LSSFILIPPHVMSSESPVLRRVSPSIHGNRFDTAHRKKALPHIFENVSQDAVQRLFQRAGDHREAERAHIVMRIDQDPEEMAKALIALKQKKKDKFLQILGLARFLLKL
;
A
#
# COMPACT_ATOMS: atom_id res chain seq x y z
N LEU A 1 5.62 1.61 76.94
CA LEU A 1 6.10 0.62 75.95
C LEU A 1 5.52 1.02 74.60
N SER A 2 6.25 1.85 73.85
CA SER A 2 5.85 2.35 72.53
C SER A 2 6.55 1.49 71.48
N SER A 3 5.82 0.60 70.83
CA SER A 3 6.35 -0.29 69.80
C SER A 3 6.41 0.47 68.47
N PHE A 4 7.62 0.88 68.07
CA PHE A 4 7.89 1.41 66.75
C PHE A 4 7.78 0.29 65.71
N ILE A 5 6.88 0.45 64.73
CA ILE A 5 6.79 -0.42 63.56
C ILE A 5 7.92 -0.03 62.62
N LEU A 6 8.91 -0.92 62.49
CA LEU A 6 10.01 -0.80 61.55
C LEU A 6 9.49 -1.11 60.13
N ILE A 7 9.27 -0.08 59.32
CA ILE A 7 8.93 -0.23 57.90
C ILE A 7 10.24 -0.54 57.14
N PRO A 8 10.36 -1.68 56.43
CA PRO A 8 11.56 -1.99 55.65
C PRO A 8 11.69 -1.04 54.45
N PRO A 9 12.93 -0.69 54.03
CA PRO A 9 13.13 0.23 52.91
C PRO A 9 12.63 -0.42 51.61
N HIS A 10 11.69 0.27 50.96
CA HIS A 10 11.18 -0.07 49.64
C HIS A 10 12.34 0.04 48.65
N VAL A 11 12.82 -1.11 48.14
CA VAL A 11 13.76 -1.14 47.02
C VAL A 11 13.05 -0.52 45.82
N MET A 12 13.49 0.65 45.39
CA MET A 12 13.12 1.23 44.09
C MET A 12 13.86 0.44 43.01
N SER A 13 13.29 -0.67 42.54
CA SER A 13 13.66 -1.22 41.24
C SER A 13 13.15 -0.27 40.17
N SER A 14 14.03 0.61 39.70
CA SER A 14 13.87 1.37 38.47
C SER A 14 13.90 0.42 37.28
N GLU A 15 12.83 -0.35 37.06
CA GLU A 15 12.59 -0.97 35.77
C GLU A 15 12.01 0.10 34.85
N SER A 16 12.88 0.74 34.07
CA SER A 16 12.45 1.56 32.94
C SER A 16 11.58 0.69 32.02
N PRO A 17 10.38 1.12 31.59
CA PRO A 17 9.64 0.39 30.59
C PRO A 17 10.47 0.42 29.31
N VAL A 18 11.13 -0.70 29.00
CA VAL A 18 11.79 -0.87 27.72
C VAL A 18 10.67 -0.83 26.69
N LEU A 19 10.50 0.33 26.05
CA LEU A 19 9.64 0.48 24.89
C LEU A 19 10.18 -0.49 23.83
N ARG A 20 9.64 -1.71 23.81
CA ARG A 20 9.91 -2.69 22.75
C ARG A 20 9.48 -2.02 21.47
N ARG A 21 10.46 -1.52 20.72
CA ARG A 21 10.25 -0.89 19.43
C ARG A 21 9.73 -1.96 18.48
N VAL A 22 8.40 -2.10 18.41
CA VAL A 22 7.71 -3.00 17.48
C VAL A 22 7.63 -2.32 16.12
N SER A 23 8.79 -2.19 15.47
CA SER A 23 8.81 -1.82 14.06
C SER A 23 8.79 -3.11 13.23
N PRO A 24 7.91 -3.23 12.21
CA PRO A 24 7.87 -4.40 11.32
C PRO A 24 9.23 -4.73 10.69
N SER A 25 10.10 -3.71 10.55
CA SER A 25 11.47 -3.83 10.05
C SER A 25 12.40 -4.65 10.95
N ILE A 26 12.14 -4.74 12.26
CA ILE A 26 13.04 -5.36 13.24
C ILE A 26 12.76 -6.87 13.37
N HIS A 27 11.55 -7.32 13.05
CA HIS A 27 11.12 -8.72 13.18
C HIS A 27 11.20 -9.50 11.86
N GLY A 28 11.92 -8.99 10.86
CA GLY A 28 12.07 -9.69 9.58
C GLY A 28 10.73 -9.88 8.85
N ASN A 29 9.80 -8.91 8.94
CA ASN A 29 8.59 -8.96 8.12
C ASN A 29 8.98 -8.80 6.65
N ARG A 30 9.21 -9.93 5.96
CA ARG A 30 9.43 -9.96 4.53
C ARG A 30 8.10 -9.60 3.90
N PHE A 31 7.96 -8.34 3.51
CA PHE A 31 6.77 -7.86 2.83
C PHE A 31 6.62 -8.60 1.50
N ASP A 32 5.87 -9.69 1.52
CA ASP A 32 5.69 -10.57 0.37
C ASP A 32 4.79 -9.86 -0.64
N THR A 33 5.44 -9.05 -1.45
CA THR A 33 4.80 -8.23 -2.47
C THR A 33 4.10 -9.12 -3.51
N ALA A 34 4.59 -10.34 -3.75
CA ALA A 34 4.01 -11.26 -4.71
C ALA A 34 2.69 -11.84 -4.19
N HIS A 35 2.67 -12.34 -2.94
CA HIS A 35 1.45 -12.86 -2.32
C HIS A 35 0.41 -11.77 -2.11
N ARG A 36 0.81 -10.58 -1.67
CA ARG A 36 -0.10 -9.44 -1.52
C ARG A 36 -0.74 -9.04 -2.86
N LYS A 37 0.06 -8.99 -3.94
CA LYS A 37 -0.45 -8.68 -5.29
C LYS A 37 -1.34 -9.79 -5.86
N LYS A 38 -1.13 -11.04 -5.45
CA LYS A 38 -1.95 -12.18 -5.89
C LYS A 38 -3.36 -12.17 -5.29
N ALA A 39 -3.53 -11.66 -4.06
CA ALA A 39 -4.83 -11.52 -3.40
C ALA A 39 -5.62 -10.26 -3.82
N LEU A 40 -5.01 -9.36 -4.59
CA LEU A 40 -5.56 -8.03 -4.90
C LEU A 40 -6.62 -7.94 -6.01
N PRO A 41 -6.78 -8.86 -6.98
CA PRO A 41 -7.61 -8.54 -8.14
C PRO A 41 -9.11 -8.46 -7.81
N HIS A 42 -9.56 -9.01 -6.68
CA HIS A 42 -10.99 -9.22 -6.38
C HIS A 42 -11.42 -8.69 -5.00
N ILE A 43 -10.67 -7.75 -4.41
CA ILE A 43 -10.99 -7.21 -3.07
C ILE A 43 -12.37 -6.54 -2.98
N PHE A 44 -12.97 -6.20 -4.12
CA PHE A 44 -14.30 -5.58 -4.23
C PHE A 44 -15.30 -6.45 -5.00
N GLU A 45 -15.02 -7.74 -5.23
CA GLU A 45 -15.87 -8.64 -6.03
C GLU A 45 -17.32 -8.70 -5.52
N ASN A 46 -17.53 -8.59 -4.21
CA ASN A 46 -18.85 -8.63 -3.58
C ASN A 46 -19.34 -7.26 -3.09
N VAL A 47 -18.70 -6.16 -3.51
CA VAL A 47 -19.02 -4.81 -3.04
C VAL A 47 -19.59 -4.01 -4.20
N SER A 48 -20.73 -3.34 -3.98
CA SER A 48 -21.33 -2.50 -5.02
C SER A 48 -20.43 -1.30 -5.36
N GLN A 49 -20.44 -0.90 -6.63
CA GLN A 49 -19.66 0.24 -7.12
C GLN A 49 -19.97 1.52 -6.33
N ASP A 50 -21.25 1.73 -6.01
CA ASP A 50 -21.70 2.88 -5.21
C ASP A 50 -21.11 2.87 -3.79
N ALA A 51 -20.97 1.69 -3.16
CA ALA A 51 -20.41 1.59 -1.82
C ALA A 51 -18.91 1.94 -1.83
N VAL A 52 -18.17 1.48 -2.83
CA VAL A 52 -16.75 1.80 -3.01
C VAL A 52 -16.54 3.29 -3.30
N GLN A 53 -17.36 3.87 -4.19
CA GLN A 53 -17.28 5.30 -4.51
C GLN A 53 -17.60 6.18 -3.29
N ARG A 54 -18.62 5.85 -2.51
CA ARG A 54 -18.97 6.56 -1.27
C ARG A 54 -17.87 6.45 -0.21
N LEU A 55 -17.20 5.32 -0.12
CA LEU A 55 -16.07 5.13 0.80
C LEU A 55 -14.94 6.13 0.49
N PHE A 56 -14.51 6.20 -0.77
CA PHE A 56 -13.43 7.09 -1.17
C PHE A 56 -13.82 8.57 -1.10
N GLN A 57 -15.06 8.91 -1.42
CA GLN A 57 -15.59 10.26 -1.22
C GLN A 57 -15.56 10.66 0.26
N ARG A 58 -16.02 9.78 1.16
CA ARG A 58 -16.03 10.03 2.60
C ARG A 58 -14.63 10.13 3.21
N ALA A 59 -13.66 9.41 2.64
CA ALA A 59 -12.25 9.49 3.02
C ALA A 59 -11.55 10.77 2.51
N GLY A 60 -12.17 11.53 1.60
CA GLY A 60 -11.54 12.67 0.92
C GLY A 60 -10.57 12.27 -0.20
N ASP A 61 -10.49 10.97 -0.51
CA ASP A 61 -9.58 10.39 -1.50
C ASP A 61 -10.19 10.38 -2.91
N HIS A 62 -10.43 11.58 -3.45
CA HIS A 62 -11.06 11.76 -4.76
C HIS A 62 -10.32 11.05 -5.90
N ARG A 63 -8.98 11.02 -5.84
CA ARG A 63 -8.15 10.30 -6.83
C ARG A 63 -8.36 8.79 -6.77
N GLU A 64 -8.61 8.25 -5.58
CA GLU A 64 -8.81 6.81 -5.40
C GLU A 64 -10.25 6.41 -5.73
N ALA A 65 -11.22 7.32 -5.55
CA ALA A 65 -12.59 7.17 -6.05
C ALA A 65 -12.63 7.01 -7.58
N GLU A 66 -11.96 7.90 -8.31
CA GLU A 66 -11.87 7.84 -9.78
C GLU A 66 -11.18 6.55 -10.24
N ARG A 67 -10.10 6.14 -9.56
CA ARG A 67 -9.40 4.89 -9.88
C ARG A 67 -10.28 3.66 -9.64
N ALA A 68 -11.03 3.62 -8.55
CA ALA A 68 -11.94 2.53 -8.26
C ALA A 68 -13.06 2.43 -9.29
N HIS A 69 -13.62 3.57 -9.70
CA HIS A 69 -14.63 3.64 -10.76
C HIS A 69 -14.11 3.06 -12.09
N ILE A 70 -12.89 3.43 -12.50
CA ILE A 70 -12.25 2.90 -13.71
C ILE A 70 -12.07 1.38 -13.61
N VAL A 71 -11.53 0.89 -12.49
CA VAL A 71 -11.26 -0.55 -12.31
C VAL A 71 -12.55 -1.37 -12.34
N MET A 72 -13.62 -0.91 -11.68
CA MET A 72 -14.89 -1.63 -11.63
C MET A 72 -15.66 -1.62 -12.97
N ARG A 73 -15.34 -0.70 -13.89
CA ARG A 73 -15.93 -0.65 -15.23
C ARG A 73 -15.17 -1.48 -16.27
N ILE A 74 -13.89 -1.75 -16.06
CA ILE A 74 -13.04 -2.48 -17.04
C ILE A 74 -13.58 -3.88 -17.34
N ASP A 75 -14.26 -4.52 -16.40
CA ASP A 75 -14.82 -5.87 -16.59
C ASP A 75 -16.17 -5.88 -17.34
N GLN A 76 -16.77 -4.72 -17.64
CA GLN A 76 -18.11 -4.64 -18.23
C GLN A 76 -18.11 -4.75 -19.76
N ASP A 77 -16.98 -4.49 -20.43
CA ASP A 77 -16.85 -4.66 -21.88
C ASP A 77 -15.47 -5.26 -22.27
N PRO A 78 -15.43 -6.54 -22.68
CA PRO A 78 -14.19 -7.20 -23.07
C PRO A 78 -13.52 -6.55 -24.29
N GLU A 79 -14.26 -5.88 -25.17
CA GLU A 79 -13.73 -5.22 -26.35
C GLU A 79 -13.02 -3.91 -25.99
N GLU A 80 -13.62 -3.09 -25.12
CA GLU A 80 -12.98 -1.89 -24.57
C GLU A 80 -11.74 -2.24 -23.74
N MET A 81 -11.79 -3.31 -22.94
CA MET A 81 -10.63 -3.81 -22.21
C MET A 81 -9.49 -4.22 -23.15
N ALA A 82 -9.78 -4.96 -24.23
CA ALA A 82 -8.78 -5.35 -25.21
C ALA A 82 -8.12 -4.12 -25.87
N LYS A 83 -8.92 -3.11 -26.25
CA LYS A 83 -8.43 -1.83 -26.80
C LYS A 83 -7.53 -1.10 -25.80
N ALA A 84 -7.93 -1.01 -24.53
CA ALA A 84 -7.13 -0.37 -23.48
C ALA A 84 -5.79 -1.09 -23.25
N LEU A 85 -5.78 -2.42 -23.27
CA LEU A 85 -4.56 -3.23 -23.13
C LEU A 85 -3.61 -3.04 -24.31
N ILE A 86 -4.14 -2.99 -25.54
CA ILE A 86 -3.35 -2.70 -26.75
C ILE A 86 -2.72 -1.31 -26.65
N ALA A 87 -3.51 -0.29 -26.29
CA ALA A 87 -3.03 1.09 -26.11
C ALA A 87 -1.94 1.17 -25.02
N LEU A 88 -2.11 0.45 -23.90
CA LEU A 88 -1.13 0.39 -22.83
C LEU A 88 0.18 -0.28 -23.29
N LYS A 89 0.08 -1.38 -24.05
CA LYS A 89 1.25 -2.08 -24.63
C LYS A 89 2.01 -1.17 -25.58
N GLN A 90 1.30 -0.40 -26.41
CA GLN A 90 1.91 0.56 -27.32
C GLN A 90 2.61 1.69 -26.56
N LYS A 91 1.94 2.32 -25.60
CA LYS A 91 2.51 3.39 -24.77
C LYS A 91 3.77 2.95 -24.02
N LYS A 92 3.82 1.69 -23.57
CA LYS A 92 5.02 1.10 -22.95
C LYS A 92 6.17 1.03 -23.97
N LYS A 93 5.93 0.50 -25.17
CA LYS A 93 6.93 0.44 -26.25
C LYS A 93 7.45 1.82 -26.64
N ASP A 94 6.56 2.79 -26.78
CA ASP A 94 6.94 4.16 -27.17
C ASP A 94 7.86 4.79 -26.13
N LYS A 95 7.56 4.63 -24.84
CA LYS A 95 8.45 5.09 -23.76
C LYS A 95 9.83 4.42 -23.82
N PHE A 96 9.90 3.12 -24.10
CA PHE A 96 11.18 2.45 -24.27
C PHE A 96 11.98 3.01 -25.45
N LEU A 97 11.31 3.29 -26.57
CA LEU A 97 11.95 3.90 -27.73
C LEU A 97 12.43 5.32 -27.45
N GLN A 98 11.67 6.12 -26.69
CA GLN A 98 12.09 7.45 -26.25
C GLN A 98 13.34 7.39 -25.37
N ILE A 99 13.37 6.47 -24.39
CA ILE A 99 14.54 6.26 -23.52
C ILE A 99 15.75 5.82 -24.36
N LEU A 100 15.56 4.89 -25.29
CA LEU A 100 16.64 4.43 -26.18
C LEU A 100 17.13 5.53 -27.13
N GLY A 101 16.24 6.41 -27.58
CA GLY A 101 16.58 7.59 -28.37
C GLY A 101 17.45 8.57 -27.56
N LEU A 102 17.03 8.89 -26.34
CA LEU A 102 17.79 9.74 -25.42
C LEU A 102 19.16 9.16 -25.08
N ALA A 103 19.23 7.85 -24.80
CA ALA A 103 20.50 7.17 -24.53
C ALA A 103 21.46 7.26 -25.74
N ARG A 104 20.96 7.04 -26.96
CA ARG A 104 21.75 7.20 -28.19
C ARG A 104 22.19 8.65 -28.44
N PHE A 105 21.38 9.63 -28.08
CA PHE A 105 21.75 11.04 -28.18
C PHE A 105 22.87 11.39 -27.20
N LEU A 106 22.77 10.92 -25.95
CA LEU A 106 23.78 11.14 -24.90
C LEU A 106 25.10 10.42 -25.19
N LEU A 107 25.07 9.24 -25.81
CA LEU A 107 26.25 8.46 -26.20
C LEU A 107 26.86 8.88 -27.55
N LYS A 108 26.23 9.84 -28.25
CA LYS A 108 26.76 10.44 -29.48
C LYS A 108 27.40 11.82 -29.23
N LEU A 109 27.60 12.19 -27.96
CA LEU A 109 28.82 12.89 -27.53
C LEU A 109 29.93 11.85 -27.33
#